data_AF-A0A9D9L7L5-F1
#
_entry.id   AF-A0A9D9L7L5-F1
#
_cell.length_a   1.000
_cell.length_b   1.000
_cell.length_c   1.000
_cell.angle_alpha   90.00
_cell.angle_beta   90.00
_cell.angle_gamma   90.00
#
_symmetry.space_group_name_H-M   'P 1'
#
loop_
_entity.id
_entity.type
_entity.pdbx_description
1 polymer ?
#
loop_
_entity_poly.entity_id
_entity_poly.type
_entity_poly.pdbx_seq_one_letter_code
_entity_poly.pdbx_strand_id
1 'polypeptide(L)'
;MYEYEKCGTAIKNALAQHGIYYCAIDDFCTAGTEDMKRAVLFAELEKHLPDLIGENPLDLTHKIYEATRVTATMKEMENFCNRYVKTLRLKVNSEGKFEIEIQK
;
A
#
# COMPACT_ATOMS: atom_id res chain seq x y z
N MET A 1 0.12 5.39 24.18
CA MET A 1 -0.54 4.48 23.23
C MET A 1 -0.84 3.18 23.96
N TYR A 2 -2.06 2.66 23.89
CA TYR A 2 -2.44 1.38 24.51
C TYR A 2 -3.31 0.54 23.57
N GLU A 3 -3.26 -0.79 23.69
CA GLU A 3 -4.18 -1.70 23.00
C GLU A 3 -5.52 -1.70 23.76
N TYR A 4 -6.63 -1.35 23.12
CA TYR A 4 -7.93 -1.15 23.77
C TYR A 4 -8.41 -2.41 24.46
N GLU A 5 -8.21 -3.56 23.82
CA GLU A 5 -8.61 -4.87 24.35
C GLU A 5 -7.71 -5.37 25.49
N LYS A 6 -6.44 -4.96 25.55
CA LYS A 6 -5.48 -5.42 26.57
C LYS A 6 -5.21 -4.43 27.70
N CYS A 7 -5.75 -3.21 27.61
CA CYS A 7 -5.52 -2.18 28.62
C CYS A 7 -6.62 -2.20 29.71
N GLY A 8 -6.20 -2.46 30.95
CA GLY A 8 -7.07 -2.43 32.13
C GLY A 8 -7.69 -1.05 32.40
N THR A 9 -8.93 -1.03 32.87
CA THR A 9 -9.71 0.18 33.15
C THR A 9 -9.02 1.14 34.13
N ALA A 10 -8.24 0.62 35.08
CA ALA A 10 -7.46 1.43 36.02
C ALA A 10 -6.44 2.34 35.33
N ILE A 11 -5.77 1.84 34.27
CA ILE A 11 -4.76 2.62 33.52
C ILE A 11 -5.44 3.67 32.66
N LYS A 12 -6.55 3.33 31.98
CA LYS A 12 -7.35 4.28 31.20
C LYS A 12 -7.84 5.45 32.06
N ASN A 13 -8.34 5.14 33.26
CA ASN A 13 -8.84 6.15 34.20
C ASN A 13 -7.71 7.05 34.73
N ALA A 14 -6.56 6.49 35.07
CA ALA A 14 -5.41 7.28 35.52
C ALA A 14 -4.92 8.25 34.42
N LEU A 15 -4.83 7.79 33.17
CA LEU A 15 -4.43 8.63 32.04
C LEU A 15 -5.41 9.79 31.82
N ALA A 16 -6.72 9.51 31.86
CA ALA A 16 -7.75 10.53 31.72
C ALA A 16 -7.77 11.54 32.89
N GLN A 17 -7.66 11.05 34.13
CA GLN A 17 -7.68 11.88 35.34
C GLN A 17 -6.47 12.82 35.44
N HIS A 18 -5.32 12.39 34.93
CA HIS A 18 -4.09 13.20 34.93
C HIS A 18 -3.90 14.03 33.65
N GLY A 19 -4.90 14.05 32.76
CA GLY A 19 -4.83 14.81 31.50
C GLY A 19 -3.72 14.34 30.57
N ILE A 20 -3.28 13.09 30.70
CA ILE A 20 -2.22 12.52 29.88
C ILE A 20 -2.85 12.10 28.56
N TYR A 21 -2.42 12.72 27.46
CA TYR A 21 -2.90 12.37 26.14
C TYR A 21 -2.63 10.89 25.81
N TYR A 22 -3.66 10.19 25.35
CA TYR A 22 -3.57 8.79 24.95
C TYR A 22 -4.39 8.52 23.68
N CYS A 23 -3.99 7.51 22.91
CA CYS A 23 -4.75 6.96 21.79
C CYS A 23 -4.67 5.42 21.81
N ALA A 24 -5.72 4.79 21.27
CA ALA A 24 -5.79 3.35 21.11
C ALA A 24 -4.94 2.91 19.91
N ILE A 25 -4.17 1.83 20.07
CA ILE A 25 -3.33 1.24 19.03
C ILE A 25 -4.17 0.43 18.03
N ASP A 26 -5.39 0.03 18.41
CA ASP A 26 -6.20 -0.90 17.62
C ASP A 26 -6.67 -0.31 16.28
N ASP A 27 -6.77 1.02 16.16
CA ASP A 27 -7.06 1.69 14.88
C ASP A 27 -5.93 1.52 13.85
N PHE A 28 -4.74 1.08 14.27
CA PHE A 28 -3.61 0.80 13.37
C PHE A 28 -3.56 -0.66 12.90
N CYS A 29 -4.34 -1.56 13.50
CA CYS A 29 -4.22 -2.99 13.27
C CYS A 29 -5.41 -3.54 12.48
N THR A 30 -5.15 -3.94 11.23
CA THR A 30 -5.77 -5.03 10.45
C THR A 30 -6.82 -4.76 9.36
N ALA A 31 -7.67 -3.72 9.42
CA ALA A 31 -8.68 -3.55 8.35
C ALA A 31 -8.25 -2.62 7.20
N GLY A 32 -7.62 -1.48 7.50
CA GLY A 32 -7.24 -0.48 6.48
C GLY A 32 -5.84 -0.69 5.87
N THR A 33 -5.03 -1.58 6.45
CA THR A 33 -3.61 -1.72 6.08
C THR A 33 -3.42 -2.30 4.69
N GLU A 34 -4.26 -3.24 4.25
CA GLU A 34 -4.14 -3.86 2.92
C GLU A 34 -4.55 -2.92 1.79
N ASP A 35 -5.61 -2.14 1.99
CA ASP A 35 -6.03 -1.11 1.02
C ASP A 35 -4.99 0.00 0.93
N MET A 36 -4.41 0.41 2.07
CA MET A 36 -3.28 1.34 2.09
C MET A 36 -2.06 0.79 1.35
N LYS A 37 -1.66 -0.46 1.60
CA LYS A 37 -0.55 -1.11 0.88
C LYS A 37 -0.81 -1.09 -0.62
N ARG A 38 -2.01 -1.50 -1.05
CA ARG A 38 -2.39 -1.49 -2.48
C ARG A 38 -2.36 -0.09 -3.08
N ALA A 39 -2.94 0.90 -2.40
CA ALA A 39 -2.95 2.28 -2.87
C ALA A 39 -1.53 2.82 -3.08
N VAL A 40 -0.64 2.56 -2.11
CA VAL A 40 0.77 2.98 -2.20
C VAL A 40 1.52 2.25 -3.32
N LEU A 41 1.31 0.93 -3.48
CA LEU A 41 1.91 0.16 -4.57
C LEU A 41 1.45 0.63 -5.96
N PHE A 42 0.16 0.95 -6.12
CA PHE A 42 -0.36 1.48 -7.39
C PHE A 42 0.15 2.89 -7.67
N ALA A 43 0.15 3.76 -6.66
CA ALA A 43 0.65 5.13 -6.81
C ALA A 43 2.15 5.13 -7.20
N GLU A 44 2.94 4.18 -6.71
CA GLU A 44 4.33 4.03 -7.13
C GLU A 44 4.42 3.45 -8.55
N LEU A 45 3.67 2.38 -8.87
CA LEU A 45 3.63 1.81 -10.23
C LEU A 45 3.27 2.87 -11.29
N GLU A 46 2.30 3.74 -11.02
CA GLU A 46 1.88 4.83 -11.91
C GLU A 46 3.02 5.79 -12.27
N LYS A 47 3.99 6.00 -11.38
CA LYS A 47 5.16 6.85 -11.64
C LYS A 47 6.16 6.22 -12.61
N HIS A 48 6.20 4.88 -12.68
CA HIS A 48 7.10 4.14 -13.57
C HIS A 48 6.49 3.84 -14.94
N LEU A 49 5.18 4.08 -15.14
CA LEU A 49 4.53 3.85 -16.43
C LEU A 49 5.15 4.61 -17.61
N PRO A 50 5.58 5.88 -17.49
CA PRO A 50 6.19 6.61 -18.62
C PRO A 50 7.47 5.96 -19.15
N ASP A 51 8.25 5.34 -18.27
CA ASP A 51 9.57 4.76 -18.57
C ASP A 51 9.53 3.22 -18.62
N LEU A 52 8.34 2.62 -18.74
CA LEU A 52 8.12 1.16 -18.70
C LEU A 52 8.78 0.40 -19.86
N ILE A 53 9.02 1.06 -20.99
CA ILE A 53 9.44 0.42 -22.23
C ILE A 53 10.84 -0.18 -22.07
N GLY A 54 10.93 -1.51 -22.14
CA GLY A 54 12.18 -2.26 -22.00
C GLY A 54 12.49 -2.72 -20.57
N GLU A 55 11.67 -2.35 -19.58
CA GLU A 55 11.80 -2.88 -18.22
C GLU A 55 11.25 -4.31 -18.09
N ASN A 56 11.89 -5.11 -17.23
CA ASN A 56 11.38 -6.40 -16.84
C ASN A 56 10.25 -6.21 -15.79
N PRO A 57 9.07 -6.82 -15.99
CA PRO A 57 7.94 -6.68 -15.06
C PRO A 57 8.25 -7.11 -13.62
N LEU A 58 9.11 -8.12 -13.43
CA LEU A 58 9.47 -8.61 -12.11
C LEU A 58 10.44 -7.63 -11.43
N ASP A 59 11.47 -7.18 -12.14
CA ASP A 59 12.43 -6.20 -11.62
C ASP A 59 11.75 -4.88 -11.24
N LEU A 60 10.82 -4.41 -12.08
CA LEU A 60 9.98 -3.26 -11.77
C LEU A 60 9.16 -3.48 -10.49
N THR A 61 8.57 -4.67 -10.33
CA THR A 61 7.83 -5.02 -9.12
C THR A 61 8.75 -4.95 -7.90
N HIS A 62 9.97 -5.48 -7.97
CA HIS A 62 10.94 -5.37 -6.88
C HIS A 62 11.27 -3.92 -6.52
N LYS A 63 11.55 -3.07 -7.53
CA LYS A 63 11.80 -1.63 -7.32
C LYS A 63 10.64 -0.94 -6.60
N ILE A 64 9.40 -1.26 -6.99
CA ILE A 64 8.19 -0.67 -6.37
C ILE A 64 8.09 -1.07 -4.89
N TYR A 65 8.27 -2.34 -4.56
CA TYR A 65 8.22 -2.79 -3.16
C TYR A 65 9.36 -2.20 -2.31
N GLU A 66 10.56 -2.06 -2.90
CA GLU A 66 11.70 -1.39 -2.24
C GLU A 66 11.42 0.09 -1.98
N ALA A 67 10.92 0.83 -2.99
CA ALA A 67 10.60 2.25 -2.89
C ALA A 67 9.49 2.53 -1.87
N THR A 68 8.46 1.67 -1.83
CA THR A 68 7.31 1.83 -0.93
C THR A 68 7.55 1.30 0.48
N ARG A 69 8.62 0.54 0.70
CA ARG A 69 8.95 -0.16 1.96
C ARG A 69 7.82 -1.08 2.45
N VAL A 70 6.95 -1.52 1.55
CA VAL A 70 5.90 -2.50 1.87
C VAL A 70 6.55 -3.86 2.03
N THR A 71 6.39 -4.46 3.21
CA THR A 71 6.86 -5.84 3.43
C THR A 71 5.95 -6.82 2.70
N ALA A 72 6.54 -7.69 1.88
CA ALA A 72 5.85 -8.77 1.18
C ALA A 72 6.77 -9.96 0.98
N THR A 73 6.17 -11.14 0.85
CA THR A 73 6.83 -12.37 0.43
C THR A 73 7.06 -12.39 -1.08
N MET A 74 8.02 -13.19 -1.55
CA MET A 74 8.25 -13.39 -2.99
C MET A 74 6.95 -13.76 -3.74
N LYS A 75 6.14 -14.64 -3.14
CA LYS A 75 4.87 -15.07 -3.73
C LYS A 75 3.85 -13.93 -3.87
N GLU A 76 3.79 -13.01 -2.91
CA GLU A 76 2.93 -11.82 -2.99
C GLU A 76 3.41 -10.86 -4.08
N MET A 77 4.72 -10.68 -4.21
CA MET A 77 5.31 -9.86 -5.27
C MET A 77 5.05 -10.47 -6.66
N GLU A 78 5.23 -11.78 -6.81
CA GLU A 78 4.89 -12.49 -8.06
C GLU A 78 3.40 -12.38 -8.40
N ASN A 79 2.52 -12.51 -7.40
CA ASN A 79 1.09 -12.34 -7.59
C ASN A 79 0.74 -10.91 -8.04
N PHE A 80 1.36 -9.89 -7.44
CA PHE A 80 1.17 -8.49 -7.85
C PHE A 80 1.66 -8.26 -9.28
N CYS A 81 2.86 -8.76 -9.60
CA CYS A 81 3.45 -8.68 -10.94
C CYS A 81 2.52 -9.32 -11.99
N ASN A 82 2.09 -10.56 -11.76
CA ASN A 82 1.24 -11.30 -12.68
C ASN A 82 -0.16 -10.68 -12.84
N ARG A 83 -0.71 -10.11 -11.77
CA ARG A 83 -2.07 -9.57 -11.77
C ARG A 83 -2.18 -8.17 -12.34
N TYR A 84 -1.18 -7.32 -12.12
CA TYR A 84 -1.28 -5.88 -12.42
C TYR A 84 -0.19 -5.36 -13.38
N VAL A 85 1.05 -5.83 -13.26
CA VAL A 85 2.17 -5.33 -14.09
C VAL A 85 2.18 -6.01 -15.46
N LYS A 86 1.91 -7.32 -15.52
CA LYS A 86 1.84 -8.06 -16.79
C LYS A 86 0.54 -7.85 -17.56
N THR A 87 -0.48 -7.29 -16.92
CA THR A 87 -1.82 -7.06 -17.49
C THR A 87 -2.06 -5.62 -17.88
N LEU A 88 -1.03 -4.76 -17.82
CA LEU A 88 -1.08 -3.37 -18.27
C LEU A 88 -1.57 -3.31 -19.72
N ARG A 89 -2.43 -2.34 -20.02
CA ARG A 89 -3.01 -2.13 -21.35
C ARG A 89 -2.76 -0.72 -21.84
N LEU A 90 -2.63 -0.57 -23.15
CA LEU A 90 -2.61 0.73 -23.79
C LEU A 90 -4.05 1.19 -24.05
N LYS A 91 -4.37 2.43 -23.65
CA LYS A 91 -5.63 3.09 -23.98
C LYS A 91 -5.36 4.43 -24.67
N VAL A 92 -6.37 4.91 -25.38
CA VAL A 92 -6.37 6.28 -25.92
C VAL A 92 -7.26 7.11 -25.01
N ASN A 93 -6.72 8.18 -24.45
CA ASN A 93 -7.48 9.09 -23.60
C ASN A 93 -8.38 10.01 -24.45
N SER A 94 -9.20 10.84 -23.79
CA SER A 94 -10.10 11.78 -24.48
C SER A 94 -9.39 12.86 -25.30
N GLU A 95 -8.09 13.08 -25.07
CA GLU A 95 -7.24 14.00 -25.84
C GLU A 95 -6.58 13.31 -27.05
N GLY A 96 -6.84 12.03 -27.29
CA GLY A 96 -6.23 11.26 -28.38
C GLY A 96 -4.78 10.82 -28.10
N LYS A 97 -4.30 10.90 -26.85
CA LYS A 97 -2.96 10.45 -26.46
C LYS A 97 -2.99 9.02 -25.95
N PHE A 98 -1.92 8.29 -26.20
CA PHE A 98 -1.74 6.95 -25.63
C PHE A 98 -1.34 7.04 -24.16
N GLU A 99 -2.04 6.28 -23.31
CA GLU A 99 -1.75 6.13 -21.89
C GLU A 99 -1.75 4.64 -21.52
N ILE A 100 -0.92 4.28 -20.53
CA ILE A 100 -0.93 2.94 -19.97
C ILE A 100 -1.95 2.89 -18.83
N GLU A 101 -2.79 1.86 -18.82
CA GLU A 101 -3.81 1.62 -17.82
C GLU A 101 -3.53 0.35 -17.02
N ILE A 102 -3.68 0.46 -15.70
CA ILE A 102 -3.64 -0.65 -14.76
C ILE A 102 -5.03 -1.28 -14.66
N GLN A 103 -5.13 -2.59 -14.89
CA GLN A 103 -6.37 -3.36 -14.74
C GLN A 103 -6.59 -3.68 -13.25
N LYS A 104 -7.50 -2.96 -12.57
CA LYS A 104 -7.78 -3.11 -11.13
C LYS A 104 -8.78 -4.25 -10.84
#